data_AF-A0A359MQY2-F1
#
_entry.id   AF-A0A359MQY2-F1
#
_cell.length_a   1.000
_cell.length_b   1.000
_cell.length_c   1.000
_cell.angle_alpha   90.00
_cell.angle_beta   90.00
_cell.angle_gamma   90.00
#
_symmetry.space_group_name_H-M   'P 1'
#
loop_
_entity.id
_entity.type
_entity.pdbx_description
1 polymer ?
#
loop_
_entity_poly.entity_id
_entity_poly.type
_entity_poly.pdbx_seq_one_letter_code
_entity_poly.pdbx_strand_id
1 'polypeptide(L)'
;KPIAANAKFYKLLDYGEQHIFDEVKIDYFAVSLPDFMIFKDDLDKRNKAHCYYLIGLGNLGLGNREDAKRAFDQALQFDSNHMECILYGKML
;
A
#
# COMPACT_ATOMS: atom_id res chain seq x y z
N LYS A 1 -17.57 0.02 21.83
CA LYS A 1 -17.03 -1.37 21.82
C LYS A 1 -15.77 -1.40 20.95
N PRO A 2 -14.56 -1.45 21.53
CA PRO A 2 -13.29 -1.39 20.78
C PRO A 2 -13.10 -2.54 19.78
N ILE A 3 -13.74 -3.70 20.02
CA ILE A 3 -13.64 -4.90 19.17
C ILE A 3 -14.11 -4.64 17.72
N ALA A 4 -15.16 -3.82 17.53
CA ALA A 4 -15.68 -3.53 16.19
C ALA A 4 -14.81 -2.52 15.40
N ALA A 5 -14.03 -1.69 16.09
CA ALA A 5 -13.11 -0.74 15.46
C ALA A 5 -11.88 -1.46 14.91
N ASN A 6 -11.32 -2.39 15.69
CA ASN A 6 -10.13 -3.15 15.31
C ASN A 6 -10.35 -4.05 14.09
N ALA A 7 -11.57 -4.55 13.90
CA ALA A 7 -11.91 -5.36 12.73
C ALA A 7 -11.63 -4.66 11.39
N LYS A 8 -11.77 -3.33 11.32
CA LYS A 8 -11.44 -2.57 10.10
C LYS A 8 -9.94 -2.52 9.85
N PHE A 9 -9.14 -2.39 10.91
CA PHE A 9 -7.68 -2.37 10.78
C PHE A 9 -7.14 -3.73 10.36
N TYR A 10 -7.65 -4.83 10.93
CA TYR A 10 -7.28 -6.17 10.48
C TYR A 10 -7.61 -6.42 9.01
N LYS A 11 -8.70 -5.86 8.47
CA LYS A 11 -8.98 -5.93 7.03
C LYS A 11 -7.94 -5.21 6.17
N LEU A 12 -7.34 -4.12 6.67
CA LEU A 12 -6.27 -3.42 5.97
C LEU A 12 -4.98 -4.25 5.96
N LEU A 13 -4.65 -4.90 7.08
CA LEU A 13 -3.51 -5.83 7.14
C LEU A 13 -3.72 -6.98 6.17
N ASP A 14 -4.87 -7.65 6.27
CA ASP A 14 -5.19 -8.83 5.46
C ASP A 14 -5.12 -8.52 3.96
N TYR A 15 -5.72 -7.41 3.53
CA TYR A 15 -5.62 -6.97 2.13
C TYR A 15 -4.16 -6.72 1.72
N GLY A 16 -3.43 -5.95 2.54
CA GLY A 16 -2.05 -5.60 2.24
C GLY A 16 -1.15 -6.83 2.15
N GLU A 17 -1.31 -7.81 3.04
CA GLU A 17 -0.53 -9.05 3.05
C GLU A 17 -0.89 -9.98 1.87
N GLN A 18 -2.18 -10.08 1.54
CA GLN A 18 -2.65 -10.95 0.45
C GLN A 18 -2.24 -10.45 -0.93
N HIS A 19 -2.32 -9.13 -1.17
CA HIS A 19 -2.20 -8.55 -2.51
C HIS A 19 -0.80 -8.01 -2.85
N ILE A 20 0.17 -8.03 -1.91
CA ILE A 20 1.49 -7.43 -2.11
C ILE A 20 2.33 -8.08 -3.22
N PHE A 21 2.05 -9.35 -3.52
CA PHE A 21 2.72 -10.12 -4.58
C PHE A 21 1.83 -10.33 -5.80
N ASP A 22 0.66 -9.71 -5.86
CA ASP A 22 -0.20 -9.78 -7.04
C ASP A 22 0.46 -9.07 -8.23
N GLU A 23 0.50 -9.76 -9.37
CA GLU A 23 0.87 -9.16 -10.64
C GLU A 23 -0.30 -8.31 -11.15
N VAL A 24 -0.16 -6.98 -11.08
CA VAL A 24 -1.22 -6.08 -11.51
C VAL A 24 -1.21 -5.97 -13.03
N LYS A 25 -2.10 -6.72 -13.68
CA LYS A 25 -2.31 -6.67 -15.13
C LYS A 25 -3.49 -5.75 -15.43
N ILE A 26 -3.24 -4.68 -16.19
CA ILE A 26 -4.31 -3.89 -16.79
C ILE A 26 -4.79 -4.64 -18.03
N ASP A 27 -6.04 -5.08 -18.03
CA ASP A 27 -6.70 -5.55 -19.25
C ASP A 27 -6.99 -4.34 -20.14
N TYR A 28 -6.09 -4.10 -21.10
CA TYR A 28 -6.22 -3.08 -22.13
C TYR A 28 -7.33 -3.44 -23.13
N PHE A 29 -8.59 -3.34 -22.71
CA PHE A 29 -9.74 -3.59 -23.59
C PHE A 29 -10.48 -2.31 -24.03
N ALA A 30 -9.99 -1.13 -23.68
CA ALA A 30 -10.55 0.15 -24.12
C ALA A 30 -9.58 0.90 -25.04
N VAL A 31 -9.82 0.78 -26.35
CA VAL A 31 -9.43 1.67 -27.46
C VAL A 31 -8.10 2.46 -27.38
N SER A 32 -7.15 2.04 -28.23
CA SER A 32 -5.95 2.74 -28.72
C SER A 32 -5.18 3.61 -27.73
N LEU A 33 -4.26 2.97 -27.01
CA LEU A 33 -3.00 3.62 -26.58
C LEU A 33 -1.82 2.73 -26.98
N PRO A 34 -1.43 2.74 -28.28
CA PRO A 34 -0.28 1.97 -28.76
C PRO A 34 1.05 2.47 -28.14
N ASP A 35 1.09 3.70 -27.63
CA ASP A 35 2.32 4.37 -27.18
C ASP A 35 2.66 4.21 -25.68
N PHE A 36 1.79 3.61 -24.86
CA PHE A 36 2.00 3.50 -23.41
C PHE A 36 2.61 2.17 -22.94
N MET A 37 3.25 1.41 -23.84
CA MET A 37 3.97 0.17 -23.49
C MET A 37 5.26 0.39 -22.67
N ILE A 38 5.59 1.63 -22.31
CA ILE A 38 6.78 2.01 -21.54
C ILE A 38 6.51 1.96 -20.01
N PHE A 39 5.25 1.85 -19.57
CA PHE A 39 4.85 1.95 -18.15
C PHE A 39 4.60 0.62 -17.44
N LYS A 40 5.00 -0.52 -18.05
CA LYS A 40 4.84 -1.84 -17.43
C LYS A 40 5.57 -2.00 -16.10
N ASP A 41 6.60 -1.18 -15.85
CA ASP A 41 7.50 -1.33 -14.70
C ASP A 41 7.04 -0.60 -13.41
N ASP A 42 5.92 0.12 -13.44
CA ASP A 42 5.43 0.88 -12.28
C ASP A 42 4.18 0.30 -11.61
N LEU A 43 3.42 -0.59 -12.25
CA LEU A 43 2.19 -1.11 -11.66
C LEU A 43 2.46 -2.00 -10.45
N ASP A 44 3.44 -2.88 -10.54
CA ASP A 44 3.83 -3.75 -9.43
C ASP A 44 4.48 -2.95 -8.29
N LYS A 45 5.30 -1.93 -8.61
CA LYS A 45 5.89 -1.02 -7.61
C LYS A 45 4.81 -0.22 -6.89
N ARG A 46 3.85 0.33 -7.63
CA ARG A 46 2.70 1.04 -7.06
C ARG A 46 1.82 0.13 -6.22
N ASN A 47 1.60 -1.11 -6.66
CA ASN A 47 0.86 -2.10 -5.88
C ASN A 47 1.56 -2.41 -4.56
N LYS A 48 2.87 -2.66 -4.58
CA LYS A 48 3.68 -2.88 -3.38
C LYS A 48 3.66 -1.68 -2.44
N ALA A 49 3.85 -0.47 -2.97
CA ALA A 49 3.77 0.77 -2.19
C ALA A 49 2.40 0.88 -1.50
N HIS A 50 1.32 0.67 -2.25
CA HIS A 50 -0.04 0.73 -1.72
C HIS A 50 -0.31 -0.35 -0.67
N CYS A 51 0.12 -1.60 -0.90
CA CYS A 51 -0.05 -2.69 0.06
C CYS A 51 0.69 -2.41 1.38
N TYR A 52 1.96 -1.97 1.32
CA TYR A 52 2.71 -1.58 2.51
C TYR A 52 2.09 -0.39 3.24
N TYR A 53 1.52 0.58 2.50
CA TYR A 53 0.76 1.67 3.10
C TYR A 53 -0.46 1.18 3.89
N LEU A 54 -1.26 0.23 3.35
CA LEU A 54 -2.41 -0.33 4.06
C LEU A 54 -1.99 -1.11 5.31
N ILE A 55 -0.90 -1.90 5.22
CA ILE A 55 -0.31 -2.59 6.39
C ILE A 55 0.10 -1.57 7.46
N GLY A 56 0.72 -0.47 7.05
CA GLY A 56 1.12 0.62 7.95
C GLY A 56 -0.07 1.28 8.64
N LEU A 57 -1.12 1.61 7.90
CA LEU A 57 -2.36 2.18 8.44
C LEU A 57 -3.04 1.24 9.44
N GLY A 58 -3.11 -0.05 9.11
CA GLY A 58 -3.73 -1.03 9.97
C GLY A 58 -2.96 -1.20 11.28
N ASN A 59 -1.63 -1.29 11.23
CA ASN A 59 -0.79 -1.34 12.43
C ASN A 59 -0.89 -0.06 13.26
N LEU A 60 -0.92 1.11 12.61
CA LEU A 60 -1.11 2.39 13.29
C LEU A 60 -2.45 2.43 14.03
N GLY A 61 -3.53 1.97 13.39
CA GLY A 61 -4.86 1.90 13.99
C GLY A 61 -4.98 0.90 15.16
N LEU A 62 -4.15 -0.14 15.16
CA LEU A 62 -4.05 -1.11 16.27
C LEU A 62 -3.09 -0.66 17.38
N GLY A 63 -2.35 0.44 17.19
CA GLY A 63 -1.38 0.96 18.15
C GLY A 63 0.04 0.38 18.00
N ASN A 64 0.29 -0.46 16.99
CA ASN A 64 1.58 -1.07 16.70
C ASN A 64 2.49 -0.07 15.96
N ARG A 65 2.98 0.95 16.68
CA ARG A 65 3.70 2.09 16.09
C ARG A 65 4.99 1.70 15.36
N GLU A 66 5.75 0.77 15.91
CA GLU A 66 7.01 0.32 15.29
C GLU A 66 6.75 -0.43 13.97
N ASP A 67 5.75 -1.31 13.95
CA ASP A 67 5.34 -2.03 12.75
C ASP A 67 4.79 -1.10 11.68
N ALA A 68 3.99 -0.12 12.09
CA ALA A 68 3.46 0.90 11.20
C ALA A 68 4.59 1.71 10.53
N LYS A 69 5.60 2.12 11.31
CA LYS A 69 6.75 2.86 10.79
C LYS A 69 7.55 2.03 9.78
N ARG A 70 7.85 0.77 10.13
CA ARG A 70 8.55 -0.15 9.22
C ARG A 70 7.77 -0.33 7.91
N ALA A 71 6.46 -0.47 7.98
CA ALA A 71 5.62 -0.61 6.79
C ALA A 71 5.62 0.66 5.92
N PHE A 72 5.52 1.86 6.51
CA PHE A 72 5.63 3.11 5.74
C PHE A 72 7.02 3.30 5.12
N ASP A 73 8.09 2.95 5.84
CA ASP A 73 9.44 2.99 5.29
C ASP A 73 9.60 2.03 4.10
N GLN A 74 8.99 0.83 4.17
CA GLN A 74 8.93 -0.10 3.03
C GLN A 74 8.13 0.49 1.86
N ALA A 75 6.98 1.11 2.10
CA ALA A 75 6.19 1.75 1.04
C ALA A 75 7.02 2.83 0.30
N LEU A 76 7.81 3.62 1.04
CA LEU A 76 8.67 4.66 0.49
C LEU A 76 9.87 4.13 -0.32
N GLN A 77 10.25 2.86 -0.16
CA GLN A 77 11.24 2.22 -1.04
C GLN A 77 10.67 1.94 -2.44
N PHE A 78 9.35 1.77 -2.56
CA PHE A 78 8.68 1.53 -3.84
C PHE A 78 8.10 2.81 -4.45
N ASP A 79 7.63 3.75 -3.62
CA ASP A 79 7.19 5.08 -4.03
C ASP A 79 7.69 6.14 -3.04
N SER A 80 8.83 6.75 -3.36
CA SER A 80 9.45 7.77 -2.52
C SER A 80 8.62 9.05 -2.37
N ASN A 81 7.61 9.25 -3.23
CA ASN A 81 6.75 10.43 -3.24
C ASN A 81 5.40 10.19 -2.56
N HIS A 82 5.21 9.04 -1.91
CA HIS A 82 3.96 8.70 -1.23
C HIS A 82 3.74 9.61 0.00
N MET A 83 2.99 10.70 -0.21
CA MET A 83 2.89 11.83 0.71
C MET A 83 2.33 11.46 2.10
N GLU A 84 1.42 10.51 2.13
CA GLU A 84 0.71 9.98 3.29
C GLU A 84 1.65 9.15 4.16
N CYS A 85 2.46 8.28 3.53
CA CYS A 85 3.50 7.53 4.23
C CYS A 85 4.54 8.48 4.84
N ILE A 86 4.94 9.53 4.12
CA ILE A 86 5.85 10.57 4.63
C ILE A 86 5.21 11.28 5.83
N LEU A 87 3.94 11.65 5.73
CA LEU A 87 3.23 12.39 6.78
C LEU A 87 3.07 11.54 8.04
N TYR A 88 2.55 10.32 7.91
CA TYR A 88 2.32 9.43 9.04
C TYR A 88 3.62 8.92 9.65
N GLY A 89 4.64 8.64 8.83
CA GLY A 89 5.97 8.28 9.30
C GLY A 89 6.63 9.35 10.17
N LYS A 90 6.38 10.64 9.90
CA LYS A 90 6.86 11.75 10.74
C LYS A 90 6.11 11.87 12.08
N MET A 91 4.90 11.34 12.18
CA MET A 91 4.08 11.37 13.39
C MET A 91 4.32 10.15 14.31
N LEU A 92 5.07 9.15 13.83
CA LEU A 92 5.34 7.88 14.49
C LEU A 92 6.63 7.88 15.31
#